data_AF-A0AA40DD89-F1
#
_entry.id   AF-A0AA40DD89-F1
#
_cell.length_a   1.000
_cell.length_b   1.000
_cell.length_c   1.000
_cell.angle_alpha   90.00
_cell.angle_beta   90.00
_cell.angle_gamma   90.00
#
_symmetry.space_group_name_H-M   'P 1'
#
loop_
_entity.id
_entity.type
_entity.pdbx_description
1 polymer ?
#
loop_
_entity_poly.entity_id
_entity_poly.type
_entity_poly.pdbx_seq_one_letter_code
_entity_poly.pdbx_strand_id
1 'polypeptide(L)'
;MDQNPDTVLLRSGPVIDATGLLLLISTITVFLLPLFIYFPPVPPSQRDALLETHSPIGVKHTKTKKKTTTSSSKTTINQLWIYPVKSCKGIQLTSSKVLPYGLEFDRLYTFAQLKSPFPLSTNPSPDEPQPKESWEFITQRQFPLLATVTVELFAPDPVKARGKPLYSDANIKDSFLLLSFPWQESGLRGVVSWVAAKLARGRSAVPERQVVLPVNFPSQAEIESRGYEREDVRIWRDVVSALNMEKDLPRELALYLGVSNRLGLFRVDPGRLREVHRCAPGKEEAGYQPVTGFQDAYPLHLLNLSSVREFGAKIIKDENLEQDLDARRFRANIIVDGPEENNPPYDEETWKKVSFTSSEAEGKQSKKADFHVSCRTVRCKMPNVNQDSGFRHPVEPDRSLRKLRDVDEGARLKGCLGMQLTPLFDDDDKKKKKLESWVEVGMGVEVGERGAHRYINQ
;
A
#
# COMPACT_ATOMS: atom_id res chain seq x y z
N MET A 1 85.13 -15.22 36.61
CA MET A 1 84.92 -14.01 35.79
C MET A 1 84.62 -14.49 34.38
N ASP A 2 83.48 -14.28 33.76
CA ASP A 2 82.25 -13.59 34.16
C ASP A 2 81.10 -14.07 33.25
N GLN A 3 79.92 -14.02 33.85
CA GLN A 3 78.52 -14.05 33.42
C GLN A 3 78.06 -14.11 31.93
N ASN A 4 77.04 -14.97 31.75
CA ASN A 4 75.76 -14.88 30.98
C ASN A 4 75.76 -14.91 29.43
N PRO A 5 74.75 -15.54 28.77
CA PRO A 5 73.41 -14.93 28.69
C PRO A 5 72.20 -15.88 28.75
N ASP A 6 71.12 -15.32 29.29
CA ASP A 6 69.73 -15.74 29.12
C ASP A 6 69.35 -15.96 27.65
N THR A 7 68.88 -17.16 27.31
CA THR A 7 68.11 -17.40 26.08
C THR A 7 66.71 -17.83 26.46
N VAL A 8 65.80 -16.86 26.40
CA VAL A 8 64.36 -17.02 26.58
C VAL A 8 63.81 -17.96 25.52
N LEU A 9 63.41 -19.16 25.93
CA LEU A 9 62.60 -20.09 25.13
C LEU A 9 61.19 -19.50 24.93
N LEU A 10 60.99 -18.82 23.81
CA LEU A 10 59.65 -18.51 23.30
C LEU A 10 58.96 -19.83 22.92
N ARG A 11 58.12 -20.37 23.81
CA ARG A 11 57.19 -21.46 23.47
C ARG A 11 56.22 -20.97 22.39
N SER A 12 56.35 -21.52 21.19
CA SER A 12 55.36 -21.42 20.12
C SER A 12 54.03 -21.95 20.65
N GLY A 13 52.99 -21.12 20.65
CA GLY A 13 51.62 -21.54 20.99
C GLY A 13 51.09 -22.61 20.03
N PRO A 14 50.01 -23.32 20.38
CA PRO A 14 49.48 -24.40 19.57
C PRO A 14 49.07 -23.89 18.19
N VAL A 15 49.71 -24.40 17.14
CA VAL A 15 49.33 -24.15 15.76
C VAL A 15 48.12 -25.02 15.45
N ILE A 16 46.94 -24.41 15.33
CA ILE A 16 45.71 -25.11 14.98
C ILE A 16 45.81 -25.49 13.49
N ASP A 17 45.99 -26.78 13.20
CA ASP A 17 45.88 -27.33 11.84
C ASP A 17 44.41 -27.24 11.35
N ALA A 18 44.22 -27.20 10.03
CA ALA A 18 42.92 -27.23 9.37
C ALA A 18 42.01 -28.35 9.89
N THR A 19 42.58 -29.53 10.19
CA THR A 19 41.84 -30.65 10.79
C THR A 19 41.33 -30.32 12.19
N GLY A 20 42.17 -29.68 13.02
CA GLY A 20 41.80 -29.23 14.36
C GLY A 20 40.76 -28.11 14.34
N LEU A 21 40.85 -27.19 13.38
CA LEU A 21 39.85 -26.14 13.18
C LEU A 21 38.49 -26.72 12.77
N LEU A 22 38.48 -27.70 11.86
CA LEU A 22 37.26 -28.36 11.40
C LEU A 22 36.58 -29.13 12.54
N LEU A 23 37.37 -29.83 13.37
CA LEU A 23 36.88 -30.57 14.53
C LEU A 23 36.35 -29.63 15.64
N LEU A 24 36.99 -28.47 15.83
CA LEU A 24 36.49 -27.43 16.73
C LEU A 24 35.14 -26.87 16.25
N ILE A 25 35.04 -26.49 14.97
CA ILE A 25 33.81 -25.95 14.37
C ILE A 25 32.68 -26.98 14.42
N SER A 26 32.95 -28.25 14.11
CA SER A 26 31.94 -29.30 14.15
C SER A 26 31.44 -29.56 15.57
N THR A 27 32.34 -29.60 16.55
CA THR A 27 31.98 -29.78 17.98
C THR A 27 31.14 -28.61 18.48
N ILE A 28 31.53 -27.36 18.18
CA ILE A 28 30.75 -26.16 18.52
C ILE A 28 29.36 -26.23 17.85
N THR A 29 29.30 -26.62 16.58
CA THR A 29 28.03 -26.71 15.85
C THR A 29 27.12 -27.77 16.45
N VAL A 30 27.62 -28.97 16.76
CA VAL A 30 26.82 -30.05 17.36
C VAL A 30 26.32 -29.68 18.75
N PHE A 31 27.10 -28.95 19.55
CA PHE A 31 26.67 -28.49 20.88
C PHE A 31 25.68 -27.32 20.83
N LEU A 32 25.85 -26.38 19.88
CA LEU A 32 24.98 -25.22 19.76
C LEU A 32 23.69 -25.52 18.99
N LEU A 33 23.65 -26.53 18.13
CA LEU A 33 22.49 -26.84 17.31
C LEU A 33 21.23 -27.20 18.14
N PRO A 34 21.30 -28.05 19.18
CA PRO A 34 20.18 -28.24 20.10
C PRO A 34 19.78 -26.94 20.80
N LEU A 35 20.75 -26.12 21.22
CA LEU A 35 20.48 -24.84 21.87
C LEU A 35 19.70 -23.90 20.94
N PHE A 36 20.06 -23.82 19.65
CA PHE A 36 19.36 -23.00 18.66
C PHE A 36 17.97 -23.54 18.26
N ILE A 37 17.73 -24.84 18.44
CA ILE A 37 16.40 -25.44 18.24
C ILE A 37 15.46 -25.05 19.39
N TYR A 38 15.94 -25.10 20.64
CA TYR A 38 15.13 -24.76 21.81
C TYR A 38 15.06 -23.25 22.10
N PHE A 39 16.13 -22.53 21.81
CA PHE A 39 16.27 -21.09 21.97
C PHE A 39 16.68 -20.49 20.62
N PRO A 40 15.73 -20.25 19.70
CA PRO A 40 16.05 -19.65 18.43
C PRO A 40 16.81 -18.33 18.67
N PRO A 41 17.96 -18.13 18.00
CA PRO A 41 18.83 -16.98 18.25
C PRO A 41 18.20 -15.64 17.80
N VAL A 42 17.01 -15.70 17.20
CA VAL A 42 16.27 -14.55 16.69
C VAL A 42 14.96 -14.46 17.48
N PRO A 43 14.69 -13.33 18.17
CA PRO A 43 13.43 -13.16 18.88
C PRO A 43 12.25 -13.19 17.89
N PRO A 44 11.05 -13.61 18.33
CA PRO A 44 9.87 -13.61 17.48
C PRO A 44 9.59 -12.20 16.97
N SER A 45 9.28 -12.09 15.68
CA SER A 45 8.94 -10.80 15.07
C SER A 45 7.52 -10.37 15.42
N GLN A 46 7.18 -9.10 15.19
CA GLN A 46 5.79 -8.62 15.35
C GLN A 46 4.83 -9.39 14.43
N ARG A 47 5.31 -9.75 13.23
CA ARG A 47 4.59 -10.63 12.32
C ARG A 47 4.28 -12.00 12.93
N ASP A 48 5.24 -12.63 13.60
CA ASP A 48 5.05 -13.95 14.21
C ASP A 48 4.02 -13.88 15.34
N ALA A 49 4.10 -12.83 16.16
CA ALA A 49 3.11 -12.55 17.20
C ALA A 49 1.69 -12.32 16.64
N LEU A 50 1.55 -11.67 15.47
CA LEU A 50 0.26 -11.54 14.79
C LEU A 50 -0.22 -12.87 14.23
N LEU A 51 0.65 -13.69 13.62
CA LEU A 51 0.28 -14.98 13.03
C LEU A 51 -0.25 -15.99 14.04
N GLU A 52 0.11 -15.82 15.32
CA GLU A 52 -0.37 -16.61 16.44
C GLU A 52 -1.86 -16.44 16.76
N THR A 53 -2.47 -15.31 16.38
CA THR A 53 -3.84 -14.93 16.76
C THR A 53 -4.69 -14.45 15.58
N HIS A 54 -4.03 -13.96 14.53
CA HIS A 54 -4.65 -13.38 13.34
C HIS A 54 -4.25 -14.18 12.10
N SER A 55 -5.02 -13.98 11.04
CA SER A 55 -4.75 -14.53 9.72
C SER A 55 -4.57 -13.39 8.71
N PRO A 56 -3.53 -13.46 7.85
CA PRO A 56 -3.29 -12.42 6.86
C PRO A 56 -4.40 -12.44 5.79
N ILE A 57 -4.96 -11.27 5.51
CA ILE A 57 -5.88 -11.03 4.42
C ILE A 57 -5.09 -10.64 3.17
N GLY A 58 -5.39 -11.31 2.06
CA GLY A 58 -4.85 -10.99 0.75
C GLY A 58 -4.33 -12.23 0.02
N VAL A 59 -4.18 -12.10 -1.29
CA VAL A 59 -3.65 -13.17 -2.14
C VAL A 59 -2.15 -13.24 -1.94
N LYS A 60 -1.64 -14.40 -1.52
CA LYS A 60 -0.19 -14.63 -1.52
C LYS A 60 0.27 -14.64 -2.97
N HIS A 61 1.17 -13.71 -3.33
CA HIS A 61 1.88 -13.74 -4.60
C HIS A 61 2.79 -14.97 -4.67
N THR A 62 2.21 -16.11 -4.97
CA THR A 62 2.98 -17.26 -5.46
C THR A 62 3.39 -16.88 -6.87
N LYS A 63 4.66 -17.04 -7.24
CA LYS A 63 5.10 -16.92 -8.64
C LYS A 63 4.45 -18.05 -9.46
N THR A 64 3.15 -17.95 -9.70
CA THR A 64 2.43 -18.87 -10.57
C THR A 64 2.90 -18.57 -11.98
N LYS A 65 3.53 -19.58 -12.62
CA LYS A 65 3.64 -19.64 -14.07
C LYS A 65 2.27 -19.26 -14.64
N LYS A 66 2.23 -18.31 -15.58
CA LYS A 66 1.04 -17.92 -16.35
C LYS A 66 0.18 -19.17 -16.62
N LYS A 67 -0.85 -19.39 -15.80
CA LYS A 67 -1.91 -20.33 -16.11
C LYS A 67 -2.93 -19.51 -16.89
N THR A 68 -2.65 -19.32 -18.16
CA THR A 68 -3.66 -18.96 -19.16
C THR A 68 -4.66 -20.09 -19.22
N THR A 69 -5.69 -20.06 -18.38
CA THR A 69 -6.91 -20.86 -18.56
C THR A 69 -8.02 -20.28 -17.69
N THR A 70 -8.86 -19.44 -18.29
CA THR A 70 -10.28 -19.75 -18.48
C THR A 70 -10.73 -19.02 -19.74
N SER A 71 -11.27 -19.79 -20.67
CA SER A 71 -11.96 -19.36 -21.89
C SER A 71 -13.27 -18.66 -21.55
N SER A 72 -13.22 -17.62 -20.73
CA SER A 72 -14.35 -16.73 -20.49
C SER A 72 -14.51 -15.85 -21.72
N SER A 73 -15.66 -15.93 -22.39
CA SER A 73 -16.00 -15.01 -23.46
C SER A 73 -16.31 -13.60 -22.96
N LYS A 74 -16.41 -13.38 -21.64
CA LYS A 74 -16.85 -12.11 -21.04
C LYS A 74 -15.73 -11.42 -20.26
N THR A 75 -15.79 -10.09 -20.22
CA THR A 75 -14.97 -9.23 -19.37
C THR A 75 -15.35 -9.43 -17.91
N THR A 76 -14.35 -9.60 -17.04
CA THR A 76 -14.55 -9.81 -15.60
C THR A 76 -13.58 -8.97 -14.77
N ILE A 77 -13.85 -8.85 -13.47
CA ILE A 77 -12.87 -8.33 -12.51
C ILE A 77 -11.72 -9.34 -12.41
N ASN A 78 -10.55 -8.97 -12.92
CA ASN A 78 -9.35 -9.79 -12.90
C ASN A 78 -8.56 -9.62 -11.60
N GLN A 79 -8.50 -8.40 -11.05
CA GLN A 79 -7.79 -8.12 -9.80
C GLN A 79 -8.51 -7.05 -8.97
N LEU A 80 -8.45 -7.24 -7.65
CA LEU A 80 -8.87 -6.25 -6.66
C LEU A 80 -7.67 -5.86 -5.80
N TRP A 81 -7.55 -4.56 -5.52
CA TRP A 81 -6.44 -3.98 -4.77
C TRP A 81 -6.93 -2.93 -3.79
N ILE A 82 -6.36 -2.98 -2.58
CA ILE A 82 -6.47 -1.89 -1.60
C ILE A 82 -5.07 -1.36 -1.28
N TYR A 83 -5.02 -0.11 -0.82
CA TYR A 83 -3.82 0.59 -0.42
C TYR A 83 -4.05 1.25 0.95
N PRO A 84 -4.06 0.47 2.05
CA PRO A 84 -4.44 0.99 3.38
C PRO A 84 -3.61 2.18 3.83
N VAL A 85 -2.33 2.19 3.46
CA VAL A 85 -1.43 3.33 3.65
C VAL A 85 -1.16 3.98 2.30
N LYS A 86 -1.48 5.27 2.18
CA LYS A 86 -1.31 6.03 0.94
C LYS A 86 0.15 5.99 0.50
N SER A 87 0.37 5.69 -0.79
CA SER A 87 1.68 5.64 -1.44
C SER A 87 2.52 4.40 -1.12
N CYS A 88 2.12 3.57 -0.15
CA CYS A 88 2.77 2.29 0.12
C CYS A 88 2.32 1.19 -0.86
N LYS A 89 2.95 0.02 -0.76
CA LYS A 89 2.60 -1.17 -1.54
C LYS A 89 1.15 -1.58 -1.31
N GLY A 90 0.47 -1.98 -2.37
CA GLY A 90 -0.92 -2.44 -2.32
C GLY A 90 -1.05 -3.89 -1.85
N ILE A 91 -2.24 -4.23 -1.34
CA ILE A 91 -2.64 -5.59 -0.98
C ILE A 91 -3.64 -6.07 -2.02
N GLN A 92 -3.35 -7.20 -2.67
CA GLN A 92 -4.28 -7.82 -3.61
C GLN A 92 -5.33 -8.63 -2.83
N LEU A 93 -6.59 -8.46 -3.16
CA LEU A 93 -7.73 -9.14 -2.53
C LEU A 93 -8.45 -10.06 -3.52
N THR A 94 -9.18 -11.03 -2.99
CA THR A 94 -10.14 -11.84 -3.76
C THR A 94 -11.54 -11.25 -3.73
N SER A 95 -11.92 -10.60 -2.63
CA SER A 95 -13.17 -9.86 -2.48
C SER A 95 -13.00 -8.71 -1.48
N SER A 96 -13.88 -7.72 -1.56
CA SER A 96 -13.88 -6.58 -0.65
C SER A 96 -15.28 -5.99 -0.54
N LYS A 97 -15.61 -5.49 0.65
CA LYS A 97 -16.82 -4.70 0.86
C LYS A 97 -16.61 -3.31 0.27
N VAL A 98 -17.64 -2.82 -0.41
CA VAL A 98 -17.72 -1.50 -1.00
C VAL A 98 -18.57 -0.61 -0.10
N LEU A 99 -18.04 0.54 0.23
CA LEU A 99 -18.62 1.55 1.13
C LEU A 99 -18.70 2.90 0.40
N PRO A 100 -19.42 3.91 0.93
CA PRO A 100 -19.55 5.22 0.29
C PRO A 100 -18.22 5.90 -0.07
N TYR A 101 -17.16 5.55 0.65
CA TYR A 101 -15.80 6.07 0.46
C TYR A 101 -14.86 5.11 -0.30
N GLY A 102 -15.36 4.01 -0.85
CA GLY A 102 -14.60 3.07 -1.67
C GLY A 102 -14.48 1.68 -1.05
N LEU A 103 -13.38 0.98 -1.32
CA LEU A 103 -13.17 -0.36 -0.75
C LEU A 103 -12.85 -0.29 0.75
N GLU A 104 -13.34 -1.26 1.50
CA GLU A 104 -13.03 -1.42 2.91
C GLU A 104 -11.51 -1.54 3.11
N PHE A 105 -11.01 -0.81 4.11
CA PHE A 105 -9.59 -0.68 4.44
C PHE A 105 -8.71 0.06 3.42
N ASP A 106 -9.27 0.66 2.35
CA ASP A 106 -8.47 1.51 1.47
C ASP A 106 -8.25 2.92 2.06
N ARG A 107 -7.05 3.47 1.88
CA ARG A 107 -6.67 4.84 2.26
C ARG A 107 -6.99 5.27 3.70
N LEU A 108 -6.83 4.35 4.65
CA LEU A 108 -6.97 4.64 6.08
C LEU A 108 -5.89 5.61 6.59
N TYR A 109 -4.68 5.47 6.07
CA TYR A 109 -3.50 6.20 6.53
C TYR A 109 -2.84 6.99 5.40
N THR A 110 -2.17 8.08 5.75
CA THR A 110 -1.21 8.77 4.87
C THR A 110 0.01 9.22 5.65
N PHE A 111 1.16 9.22 5.00
CA PHE A 111 2.33 9.94 5.52
C PHE A 111 2.26 11.41 5.13
N ALA A 112 2.77 12.27 6.00
CA ALA A 112 2.97 13.68 5.72
C ALA A 112 4.32 14.14 6.29
N GLN A 113 4.86 15.21 5.74
CA GLN A 113 6.03 15.88 6.27
C GLN A 113 5.65 17.26 6.77
N LEU A 114 6.23 17.68 7.90
CA LEU A 114 6.04 19.03 8.42
C LEU A 114 6.96 19.98 7.65
N LYS A 115 6.37 20.84 6.81
CA LYS A 115 7.16 21.84 6.09
C LYS A 115 7.25 23.12 6.88
N SER A 116 8.48 23.60 7.02
CA SER A 116 8.75 24.96 7.47
C SER A 116 8.47 25.95 6.33
N PRO A 117 7.92 27.13 6.63
CA PRO A 117 7.60 28.17 5.64
C PRO A 117 8.83 28.92 5.08
N PHE A 118 10.05 28.41 5.26
CA PHE A 118 11.28 29.08 4.81
C PHE A 118 11.43 29.07 3.27
N PRO A 119 11.90 30.18 2.63
CA PRO A 119 12.37 31.44 3.23
C PRO A 119 11.25 32.35 3.72
N LEU A 120 11.43 32.90 4.92
CA LEU A 120 10.54 33.92 5.47
C LEU A 120 10.68 35.20 4.63
N SER A 121 9.56 35.83 4.25
CA SER A 121 9.60 37.14 3.59
C SER A 121 10.31 38.14 4.49
N THR A 122 11.30 38.86 3.95
CA THR A 122 12.02 39.91 4.68
C THR A 122 11.16 41.16 4.92
N ASN A 123 10.04 41.29 4.19
CA ASN A 123 9.05 42.35 4.34
C ASN A 123 7.65 41.73 4.48
N PRO A 124 7.24 41.30 5.69
CA PRO A 124 5.88 40.81 5.90
C PRO A 124 4.91 41.99 5.82
N SER A 125 3.91 41.89 4.94
CA SER A 125 2.78 42.82 4.99
C SER A 125 1.92 42.53 6.24
N PRO A 126 1.36 43.54 6.92
CA PRO A 126 0.55 43.31 8.12
C PRO A 126 -0.73 42.49 7.88
N ASP A 127 -1.15 42.35 6.61
CA ASP A 127 -2.30 41.54 6.18
C ASP A 127 -1.93 40.11 5.75
N GLU A 128 -0.64 39.75 5.68
CA GLU A 128 -0.22 38.40 5.30
C GLU A 128 -0.31 37.44 6.50
N PRO A 129 -0.91 36.24 6.32
CA PRO A 129 -0.98 35.26 7.38
C PRO A 129 0.43 34.84 7.82
N GLN A 130 0.64 34.85 9.14
CA GLN A 130 1.90 34.45 9.76
C GLN A 130 2.37 33.10 9.18
N PRO A 131 3.66 32.98 8.79
CA PRO A 131 4.21 31.77 8.24
C PRO A 131 4.16 30.66 9.31
N LYS A 132 3.18 29.75 9.18
CA LYS A 132 3.00 28.61 10.08
C LYS A 132 3.53 27.34 9.42
N GLU A 133 4.09 26.46 10.21
CA GLU A 133 4.38 25.10 9.77
C GLU A 133 3.10 24.41 9.31
N SER A 134 3.20 23.66 8.22
CA SER A 134 2.04 22.94 7.67
C SER A 134 2.42 21.52 7.32
N TRP A 135 1.59 20.57 7.76
CA TRP A 135 1.70 19.18 7.34
C TRP A 135 1.29 19.04 5.88
N GLU A 136 2.20 18.55 5.05
CA GLU A 136 1.93 18.25 3.65
C GLU A 136 2.09 16.75 3.40
N PHE A 137 1.06 16.12 2.88
CA PHE A 137 1.12 14.70 2.53
C PHE A 137 2.27 14.40 1.56
N ILE A 138 2.88 13.23 1.72
CA ILE A 138 3.94 12.77 0.84
C ILE A 138 3.45 11.69 -0.11
N THR A 139 4.07 11.63 -1.30
CA THR A 139 3.70 10.66 -2.34
C THR A 139 4.91 9.99 -2.95
N GLN A 140 4.69 8.88 -3.67
CA GLN A 140 5.74 8.21 -4.46
C GLN A 140 6.43 9.16 -5.47
N ARG A 141 5.80 10.28 -5.85
CA ARG A 141 6.42 11.29 -6.71
C ARG A 141 7.59 11.99 -6.04
N GLN A 142 7.52 12.19 -4.73
CA GLN A 142 8.53 12.88 -3.94
C GLN A 142 9.48 11.86 -3.31
N PHE A 143 8.92 10.78 -2.75
CA PHE A 143 9.65 9.72 -2.06
C PHE A 143 9.30 8.37 -2.68
N PRO A 144 9.97 7.97 -3.77
CA PRO A 144 9.66 6.73 -4.51
C PRO A 144 9.75 5.46 -3.67
N LEU A 145 10.62 5.44 -2.65
CA LEU A 145 10.81 4.30 -1.76
C LEU A 145 9.56 3.94 -0.95
N LEU A 146 8.57 4.83 -0.85
CA LEU A 146 7.24 4.48 -0.32
C LEU A 146 6.66 3.24 -1.03
N ALA A 147 6.92 3.06 -2.33
CA ALA A 147 6.45 1.89 -3.08
C ALA A 147 7.00 0.54 -2.55
N THR A 148 8.16 0.57 -1.88
CA THR A 148 8.82 -0.63 -1.33
C THR A 148 8.38 -0.96 0.09
N VAL A 149 7.69 -0.03 0.77
CA VAL A 149 7.13 -0.27 2.11
C VAL A 149 5.98 -1.26 1.97
N THR A 150 6.18 -2.46 2.51
CA THR A 150 5.21 -3.54 2.47
C THR A 150 4.14 -3.30 3.51
N VAL A 151 2.88 -3.55 3.14
CA VAL A 151 1.72 -3.46 4.02
C VAL A 151 1.00 -4.79 3.98
N GLU A 152 0.73 -5.35 5.14
CA GLU A 152 -0.07 -6.57 5.29
C GLU A 152 -1.24 -6.30 6.23
N LEU A 153 -2.40 -6.87 5.92
CA LEU A 153 -3.60 -6.75 6.72
C LEU A 153 -3.82 -8.07 7.46
N PHE A 154 -4.02 -8.00 8.77
CA PHE A 154 -4.27 -9.15 9.64
C PHE A 154 -5.65 -8.99 10.26
N ALA A 155 -6.52 -9.98 10.05
CA ALA A 155 -7.81 -10.06 10.72
C ALA A 155 -7.82 -11.13 11.80
N PRO A 156 -8.59 -10.93 12.88
CA PRO A 156 -8.64 -11.88 13.99
C PRO A 156 -9.14 -13.25 13.52
N ASP A 157 -8.44 -14.31 13.94
CA ASP A 157 -8.79 -15.68 13.61
C ASP A 157 -9.32 -16.40 14.85
N PRO A 158 -10.64 -16.66 14.94
CA PRO A 158 -11.24 -17.25 16.13
C PRO A 158 -10.74 -18.66 16.41
N VAL A 159 -10.24 -19.38 15.40
CA VAL A 159 -9.71 -20.74 15.58
C VAL A 159 -8.35 -20.68 16.26
N LYS A 160 -7.47 -19.76 15.84
CA LYS A 160 -6.13 -19.59 16.42
C LYS A 160 -6.15 -18.97 17.81
N ALA A 161 -7.14 -18.11 18.07
CA ALA A 161 -7.32 -17.46 19.37
C ALA A 161 -7.78 -18.43 20.48
N ARG A 162 -8.34 -19.58 20.13
CA ARG A 162 -8.95 -20.51 21.09
C ARG A 162 -7.90 -21.17 22.00
N GLY A 163 -7.99 -20.93 23.30
CA GLY A 163 -7.16 -21.61 24.32
C GLY A 163 -5.89 -20.88 24.75
N LYS A 164 -5.66 -19.63 24.31
CA LYS A 164 -4.54 -18.81 24.79
C LYS A 164 -4.99 -17.85 25.90
N PRO A 165 -4.57 -18.03 27.17
CA PRO A 165 -5.02 -17.23 28.31
C PRO A 165 -4.43 -15.82 28.37
N LEU A 166 -3.37 -15.53 27.59
CA LEU A 166 -2.66 -14.24 27.64
C LEU A 166 -3.39 -13.08 26.95
N TYR A 167 -4.53 -13.35 26.32
CA TYR A 167 -5.34 -12.36 25.60
C TYR A 167 -6.81 -12.63 25.92
N SER A 168 -7.26 -12.10 27.05
CA SER A 168 -8.67 -12.16 27.45
C SER A 168 -9.56 -11.43 26.44
N ASP A 169 -10.76 -11.96 26.28
CA ASP A 169 -11.87 -11.70 25.35
C ASP A 169 -12.20 -10.26 24.85
N ALA A 170 -11.45 -9.21 25.22
CA ALA A 170 -11.69 -7.83 24.82
C ALA A 170 -10.90 -7.36 23.57
N ASN A 171 -9.68 -7.89 23.32
CA ASN A 171 -8.77 -7.36 22.28
C ASN A 171 -8.69 -8.19 20.97
N ILE A 172 -9.45 -9.29 20.84
CA ILE A 172 -9.41 -10.17 19.64
C ILE A 172 -10.39 -9.69 18.55
N LYS A 173 -10.85 -8.44 18.60
CA LYS A 173 -11.75 -7.90 17.57
C LYS A 173 -11.04 -7.01 16.55
N ASP A 174 -9.85 -6.52 16.89
CA ASP A 174 -9.21 -5.50 16.08
C ASP A 174 -8.41 -6.14 14.94
N SER A 175 -8.57 -5.59 13.75
CA SER A 175 -7.68 -5.90 12.64
C SER A 175 -6.47 -4.98 12.71
N PHE A 176 -5.32 -5.47 12.25
CA PHE A 176 -4.07 -4.74 12.29
C PHE A 176 -3.42 -4.67 10.91
N LEU A 177 -2.76 -3.55 10.64
CA LEU A 177 -1.85 -3.40 9.52
C LEU A 177 -0.42 -3.59 10.01
N LEU A 178 0.35 -4.44 9.35
CA LEU A 178 1.79 -4.57 9.57
C LEU A 178 2.52 -3.86 8.44
N LEU A 179 3.21 -2.78 8.77
CA LEU A 179 4.12 -2.09 7.84
C LEU A 179 5.51 -2.67 8.02
N SER A 180 6.16 -3.03 6.92
CA SER A 180 7.52 -3.55 6.91
C SER A 180 8.38 -2.84 5.88
N PHE A 181 9.61 -2.48 6.25
CA PHE A 181 10.58 -1.87 5.33
C PHE A 181 11.99 -2.40 5.58
N PRO A 182 12.82 -2.55 4.53
CA PRO A 182 14.21 -2.96 4.67
C PRO A 182 14.99 -1.96 5.52
N TRP A 183 15.67 -2.44 6.55
CA TRP A 183 16.52 -1.60 7.39
C TRP A 183 17.62 -2.41 8.05
N GLN A 184 18.86 -1.96 7.89
CA GLN A 184 20.02 -2.56 8.52
C GLN A 184 20.71 -1.54 9.44
N GLU A 185 20.89 -1.91 10.70
CA GLU A 185 21.63 -1.10 11.66
C GLU A 185 23.12 -1.02 11.30
N SER A 186 23.82 0.01 11.78
CA SER A 186 25.27 0.11 11.64
C SER A 186 26.02 -0.82 12.60
N GLY A 187 27.21 -1.26 12.20
CA GLY A 187 28.13 -2.02 13.06
C GLY A 187 27.77 -3.50 13.24
N LEU A 188 28.27 -4.11 14.32
CA LEU A 188 28.13 -5.56 14.58
C LEU A 188 26.67 -6.02 14.69
N ARG A 189 25.79 -5.19 15.30
CA ARG A 189 24.35 -5.49 15.38
C ARG A 189 23.70 -5.62 14.01
N GLY A 190 24.13 -4.81 13.04
CA GLY A 190 23.70 -4.89 11.65
C GLY A 190 24.13 -6.15 10.93
N VAL A 191 25.34 -6.65 11.23
CA VAL A 191 25.85 -7.92 10.67
C VAL A 191 25.08 -9.09 11.27
N VAL A 192 24.87 -9.09 12.58
CA VAL A 192 24.10 -10.12 13.28
C VAL A 192 22.65 -10.17 12.76
N SER A 193 21.99 -9.03 12.63
CA SER A 193 20.61 -8.98 12.11
C SER A 193 20.53 -9.45 10.67
N TRP A 194 21.53 -9.16 9.84
CA TRP A 194 21.65 -9.66 8.48
C TRP A 194 21.80 -11.19 8.44
N VAL A 195 22.73 -11.76 9.21
CA VAL A 195 22.88 -13.22 9.31
C VAL A 195 21.60 -13.87 9.82
N ALA A 196 21.00 -13.31 10.88
CA ALA A 196 19.74 -13.77 11.43
C ALA A 196 18.61 -13.78 10.39
N ALA A 197 18.47 -12.71 9.60
CA ALA A 197 17.48 -12.64 8.52
C ALA A 197 17.71 -13.74 7.49
N LYS A 198 18.96 -14.00 7.10
CA LYS A 198 19.31 -15.05 6.14
C LYS A 198 19.00 -16.46 6.66
N LEU A 199 19.27 -16.72 7.93
CA LEU A 199 18.98 -18.00 8.57
C LEU A 199 17.47 -18.24 8.73
N ALA A 200 16.73 -17.21 9.16
CA ALA A 200 15.30 -17.35 9.45
C ALA A 200 14.42 -17.34 8.19
N ARG A 201 14.73 -16.49 7.19
CA ARG A 201 13.87 -16.24 6.01
C ARG A 201 14.52 -16.62 4.68
N GLY A 202 15.72 -17.21 4.70
CA GLY A 202 16.41 -17.71 3.52
C GLY A 202 17.42 -16.74 2.89
N ARG A 203 18.14 -17.23 1.87
CA ARG A 203 19.35 -16.57 1.32
C ARG A 203 19.11 -15.19 0.71
N SER A 204 17.91 -14.87 0.28
CA SER A 204 17.56 -13.54 -0.27
C SER A 204 17.00 -12.57 0.78
N ALA A 205 16.75 -13.01 2.01
CA ALA A 205 16.14 -12.17 3.03
C ALA A 205 17.06 -11.02 3.44
N VAL A 206 16.44 -9.89 3.79
CA VAL A 206 17.12 -8.68 4.30
C VAL A 206 16.53 -8.39 5.69
N PRO A 207 17.32 -7.78 6.59
CA PRO A 207 16.78 -7.18 7.82
C PRO A 207 15.66 -6.19 7.52
N GLU A 208 14.59 -6.26 8.30
CA GLU A 208 13.40 -5.44 8.13
C GLU A 208 13.00 -4.87 9.49
N ARG A 209 12.49 -3.64 9.47
CA ARG A 209 11.81 -3.03 10.61
C ARG A 209 10.30 -3.10 10.38
N GLN A 210 9.57 -3.32 11.47
CA GLN A 210 8.14 -3.57 11.47
C GLN A 210 7.43 -2.55 12.37
N VAL A 211 6.23 -2.14 11.95
CA VAL A 211 5.33 -1.24 12.68
C VAL A 211 3.92 -1.79 12.59
N VAL A 212 3.25 -1.97 13.72
CA VAL A 212 1.85 -2.40 13.79
C VAL A 212 0.96 -1.18 13.93
N LEU A 213 -0.03 -1.04 13.05
CA LEU A 213 -1.03 0.02 13.09
C LEU A 213 -2.43 -0.59 13.26
N PRO A 214 -3.29 -0.01 14.10
CA PRO A 214 -4.68 -0.46 14.24
C PRO A 214 -5.48 -0.12 12.98
N VAL A 215 -6.38 -1.02 12.56
CA VAL A 215 -7.33 -0.70 11.47
C VAL A 215 -8.49 0.13 12.01
N ASN A 216 -9.01 -0.26 13.17
CA ASN A 216 -10.07 0.44 13.85
C ASN A 216 -9.60 1.83 14.28
N PHE A 217 -10.53 2.79 14.24
CA PHE A 217 -10.23 4.13 14.70
C PHE A 217 -10.05 4.09 16.22
N PRO A 218 -8.92 4.58 16.76
CA PRO A 218 -8.65 4.53 18.20
C PRO A 218 -9.77 5.19 19.02
N SER A 219 -10.09 4.58 20.16
CA SER A 219 -11.01 5.16 21.13
C SER A 219 -10.43 6.43 21.76
N GLN A 220 -11.28 7.28 22.35
CA GLN A 220 -10.82 8.54 22.96
C GLN A 220 -9.79 8.30 24.09
N ALA A 221 -9.94 7.21 24.86
CA ALA A 221 -8.99 6.84 25.91
C ALA A 221 -7.63 6.40 25.33
N GLU A 222 -7.61 5.73 24.17
CA GLU A 222 -6.37 5.37 23.47
C GLU A 222 -5.67 6.59 22.88
N ILE A 223 -6.45 7.53 22.33
CA ILE A 223 -5.95 8.81 21.82
C ILE A 223 -5.23 9.59 22.93
N GLU A 224 -5.85 9.69 24.11
CA GLU A 224 -5.28 10.41 25.25
C GLU A 224 -4.07 9.70 25.85
N SER A 225 -4.13 8.38 26.05
CA SER A 225 -3.03 7.60 26.65
C SER A 225 -1.78 7.55 25.77
N ARG A 226 -1.94 7.52 24.44
CA ARG A 226 -0.82 7.60 23.49
C ARG A 226 -0.44 9.04 23.14
N GLY A 227 -1.24 10.01 23.57
CA GLY A 227 -1.07 11.43 23.29
C GLY A 227 -1.08 11.74 21.80
N TYR A 228 -2.02 11.14 21.06
CA TYR A 228 -2.25 11.52 19.68
C TYR A 228 -3.02 12.83 19.62
N GLU A 229 -2.72 13.64 18.62
CA GLU A 229 -3.35 14.95 18.43
C GLU A 229 -4.02 15.01 17.06
N ARG A 230 -5.10 15.79 16.97
CA ARG A 230 -5.71 16.08 15.67
C ARG A 230 -5.00 17.27 15.08
N GLU A 231 -4.48 17.12 13.87
CA GLU A 231 -3.82 18.19 13.15
C GLU A 231 -4.32 18.26 11.70
N ASP A 232 -4.14 19.44 11.11
CA ASP A 232 -4.58 19.73 9.76
C ASP A 232 -3.50 19.34 8.75
N VAL A 233 -3.86 18.42 7.85
CA VAL A 233 -3.00 17.95 6.77
C VAL A 233 -3.48 18.54 5.46
N ARG A 234 -2.60 19.26 4.77
CA ARG A 234 -2.86 19.77 3.42
C ARG A 234 -2.76 18.62 2.41
N ILE A 235 -3.84 18.38 1.69
CA ILE A 235 -3.95 17.40 0.60
C ILE A 235 -4.33 18.17 -0.66
N TRP A 236 -3.34 18.43 -1.51
CA TRP A 236 -3.50 19.30 -2.68
C TRP A 236 -3.98 20.70 -2.29
N ARG A 237 -5.21 21.06 -2.64
CA ARG A 237 -5.86 22.33 -2.28
C ARG A 237 -6.76 22.21 -1.06
N ASP A 238 -7.03 20.99 -0.61
CA ASP A 238 -7.88 20.72 0.54
C ASP A 238 -7.06 20.64 1.83
N VAL A 239 -7.71 20.89 2.95
CA VAL A 239 -7.15 20.68 4.29
C VAL A 239 -8.05 19.68 5.01
N VAL A 240 -7.46 18.61 5.55
CA VAL A 240 -8.18 17.56 6.26
C VAL A 240 -7.63 17.46 7.68
N SER A 241 -8.53 17.58 8.65
CA SER A 241 -8.23 17.31 10.06
C SER A 241 -8.13 15.80 10.27
N ALA A 242 -6.96 15.32 10.65
CA ALA A 242 -6.68 13.89 10.82
C ALA A 242 -5.91 13.63 12.12
N LEU A 243 -5.97 12.39 12.61
CA LEU A 243 -5.28 12.01 13.84
C LEU A 243 -3.79 11.76 13.54
N ASN A 244 -2.91 12.55 14.15
CA ASN A 244 -1.46 12.37 14.06
C ASN A 244 -1.00 11.25 15.00
N MET A 245 -0.48 10.18 14.40
CA MET A 245 0.08 8.99 15.04
C MET A 245 1.59 8.89 14.84
N GLU A 246 2.29 10.03 14.64
CA GLU A 246 3.74 10.10 14.51
C GLU A 246 4.50 9.37 15.62
N LYS A 247 3.99 9.39 16.86
CA LYS A 247 4.64 8.76 18.02
C LYS A 247 4.87 7.25 17.85
N ASP A 248 4.09 6.60 16.99
CA ASP A 248 4.24 5.17 16.69
C ASP A 248 5.21 4.91 15.53
N LEU A 249 5.70 5.96 14.85
CA LEU A 249 6.63 5.81 13.75
C LEU A 249 8.07 5.65 14.25
N PRO A 250 8.79 4.62 13.77
CA PRO A 250 10.23 4.51 14.00
C PRO A 250 10.97 5.59 13.22
N ARG A 251 11.98 6.20 13.83
CA ARG A 251 12.84 7.22 13.19
C ARG A 251 13.52 6.68 11.93
N GLU A 252 13.82 5.39 11.92
CA GLU A 252 14.43 4.65 10.82
C GLU A 252 13.61 4.75 9.54
N LEU A 253 12.28 4.88 9.63
CA LEU A 253 11.43 5.01 8.45
C LEU A 253 11.68 6.33 7.72
N ALA A 254 11.82 7.44 8.43
CA ALA A 254 12.14 8.73 7.83
C ALA A 254 13.49 8.70 7.11
N LEU A 255 14.49 8.07 7.73
CA LEU A 255 15.82 7.86 7.14
C LEU A 255 15.76 6.97 5.90
N TYR A 256 15.04 5.86 5.97
CA TYR A 256 14.85 4.94 4.85
C TYR A 256 14.20 5.63 3.64
N LEU A 257 13.15 6.42 3.90
CA LEU A 257 12.44 7.14 2.84
C LEU A 257 13.20 8.35 2.30
N GLY A 258 14.26 8.81 2.98
CA GLY A 258 15.00 10.01 2.63
C GLY A 258 14.23 11.31 2.94
N VAL A 259 13.32 11.27 3.92
CA VAL A 259 12.56 12.45 4.35
C VAL A 259 13.41 13.23 5.36
N SER A 260 13.82 14.45 4.99
CA SER A 260 14.62 15.32 5.85
C SER A 260 13.81 16.06 6.91
N ASN A 261 12.55 16.35 6.60
CA ASN A 261 11.61 17.00 7.50
C ASN A 261 11.04 16.00 8.51
N ARG A 262 10.37 16.50 9.56
CA ARG A 262 9.63 15.67 10.50
C ARG A 262 8.56 14.87 9.76
N LEU A 263 8.58 13.54 9.91
CA LEU A 263 7.66 12.61 9.25
C LEU A 263 6.52 12.26 10.21
N GLY A 264 5.28 12.47 9.79
CA GLY A 264 4.08 12.09 10.53
C GLY A 264 3.29 11.01 9.81
N LEU A 265 2.53 10.24 10.59
CA LEU A 265 1.54 9.27 10.11
C LEU A 265 0.16 9.75 10.50
N PHE A 266 -0.73 9.90 9.55
CA PHE A 266 -2.06 10.44 9.78
C PHE A 266 -3.11 9.38 9.52
N ARG A 267 -4.04 9.20 10.46
CA ARG A 267 -5.22 8.35 10.34
C ARG A 267 -6.43 9.20 9.98
N VAL A 268 -7.15 8.83 8.91
CA VAL A 268 -8.37 9.54 8.51
C VAL A 268 -9.44 9.36 9.57
N ASP A 269 -10.16 10.43 9.90
CA ASP A 269 -11.32 10.37 10.77
C ASP A 269 -12.55 9.92 9.95
N PRO A 270 -13.18 8.77 10.25
CA PRO A 270 -14.37 8.29 9.54
C PRO A 270 -15.55 9.27 9.57
N GLY A 271 -15.60 10.17 10.56
CA GLY A 271 -16.64 11.20 10.68
C GLY A 271 -16.35 12.49 9.90
N ARG A 272 -15.14 12.66 9.34
CA ARG A 272 -14.70 13.89 8.65
C ARG A 272 -14.11 13.59 7.27
N LEU A 273 -14.87 12.85 6.47
CA LEU A 273 -14.52 12.55 5.09
C LEU A 273 -14.76 13.79 4.19
N ARG A 274 -14.03 13.88 3.08
CA ARG A 274 -14.16 14.95 2.09
C ARG A 274 -15.23 14.63 1.07
N GLU A 275 -16.14 15.55 0.84
CA GLU A 275 -17.17 15.43 -0.19
C GLU A 275 -16.57 15.57 -1.60
N VAL A 276 -17.09 14.77 -2.54
CA VAL A 276 -16.69 14.79 -3.95
C VAL A 276 -17.86 15.28 -4.78
N HIS A 277 -17.73 16.47 -5.37
CA HIS A 277 -18.80 17.07 -6.19
C HIS A 277 -18.52 17.01 -7.69
N ARG A 278 -17.27 17.18 -8.11
CA ARG A 278 -16.94 17.41 -9.53
C ARG A 278 -16.99 16.10 -10.30
N CYS A 279 -17.74 16.04 -11.40
CA CYS A 279 -17.99 14.83 -12.20
C CYS A 279 -18.56 13.62 -11.43
N ALA A 280 -18.80 13.75 -10.13
CA ALA A 280 -19.43 12.75 -9.30
C ALA A 280 -20.95 12.89 -9.41
N PRO A 281 -21.70 11.80 -9.22
CA PRO A 281 -23.15 11.86 -9.21
C PRO A 281 -23.63 12.72 -8.04
N GLY A 282 -24.70 13.47 -8.26
CA GLY A 282 -25.36 14.24 -7.19
C GLY A 282 -26.04 13.33 -6.17
N LYS A 283 -26.44 13.90 -5.03
CA LYS A 283 -27.16 13.17 -3.98
C LYS A 283 -28.45 12.51 -4.47
N GLU A 284 -29.12 13.09 -5.45
CA GLU A 284 -30.35 12.55 -6.05
C GLU A 284 -30.08 11.26 -6.82
N GLU A 285 -28.97 11.18 -7.55
CA GLU A 285 -28.60 10.01 -8.34
C GLU A 285 -27.96 8.91 -7.48
N ALA A 286 -27.01 9.27 -6.61
CA ALA A 286 -26.32 8.29 -5.77
C ALA A 286 -27.11 7.88 -4.53
N GLY A 287 -28.09 8.68 -4.10
CA GLY A 287 -28.79 8.52 -2.82
C GLY A 287 -28.00 8.99 -1.59
N TYR A 288 -26.75 9.40 -1.77
CA TYR A 288 -25.86 9.97 -0.75
C TYR A 288 -24.89 10.95 -1.41
N GLN A 289 -24.19 11.77 -0.63
CA GLN A 289 -23.11 12.62 -1.16
C GLN A 289 -21.82 11.79 -1.21
N PRO A 290 -21.21 11.55 -2.39
CA PRO A 290 -19.95 10.84 -2.51
C PRO A 290 -18.86 11.46 -1.64
N VAL A 291 -18.08 10.62 -0.96
CA VAL A 291 -17.06 11.05 0.00
C VAL A 291 -15.75 10.29 -0.18
N THR A 292 -14.64 10.87 0.26
CA THR A 292 -13.32 10.25 0.23
C THR A 292 -12.55 10.54 1.51
N GLY A 293 -11.65 9.63 1.90
CA GLY A 293 -10.64 9.86 2.90
C GLY A 293 -9.37 10.44 2.26
N PHE A 294 -8.26 9.68 2.34
CA PHE A 294 -6.97 10.06 1.76
C PHE A 294 -6.79 9.68 0.29
N GLN A 295 -7.84 9.28 -0.43
CA GLN A 295 -7.83 9.19 -1.89
C GLN A 295 -7.46 10.55 -2.50
N ASP A 296 -6.97 10.57 -3.74
CA ASP A 296 -6.64 11.85 -4.38
C ASP A 296 -7.90 12.66 -4.74
N ALA A 297 -8.91 11.99 -5.31
CA ALA A 297 -10.06 12.67 -5.90
C ALA A 297 -11.39 11.92 -5.76
N TYR A 298 -11.42 10.60 -6.01
CA TYR A 298 -12.65 9.79 -6.01
C TYR A 298 -12.47 8.52 -5.17
N PRO A 299 -13.57 7.89 -4.71
CA PRO A 299 -13.54 6.70 -3.86
C PRO A 299 -12.74 5.54 -4.44
N LEU A 300 -12.86 5.32 -5.74
CA LEU A 300 -12.37 4.14 -6.42
C LEU A 300 -11.77 4.48 -7.78
N HIS A 301 -10.81 3.66 -8.19
CA HIS A 301 -10.15 3.79 -9.48
C HIS A 301 -10.15 2.45 -10.23
N LEU A 302 -10.64 2.48 -11.47
CA LEU A 302 -10.78 1.36 -12.39
C LEU A 302 -9.74 1.43 -13.51
N LEU A 303 -9.21 0.27 -13.89
CA LEU A 303 -8.28 0.14 -15.01
C LEU A 303 -8.61 -1.10 -15.82
N ASN A 304 -8.55 -0.99 -17.14
CA ASN A 304 -8.66 -2.13 -18.03
C ASN A 304 -7.28 -2.61 -18.45
N LEU A 305 -7.03 -3.92 -18.30
CA LEU A 305 -5.72 -4.48 -18.58
C LEU A 305 -5.39 -4.48 -20.08
N SER A 306 -6.39 -4.55 -20.98
CA SER A 306 -6.19 -4.40 -22.43
C SER A 306 -5.67 -3.00 -22.79
N SER A 307 -6.22 -1.94 -22.17
CA SER A 307 -5.74 -0.56 -22.29
C SER A 307 -4.29 -0.39 -21.86
N VAL A 308 -3.91 -1.03 -20.74
CA VAL A 308 -2.52 -0.98 -20.24
C VAL A 308 -1.56 -1.68 -21.18
N ARG A 309 -1.95 -2.84 -21.73
CA ARG A 309 -1.14 -3.61 -22.69
C ARG A 309 -0.95 -2.82 -23.98
N GLU A 310 -2.03 -2.28 -24.56
CA GLU A 310 -1.93 -1.49 -25.80
C GLU A 310 -1.10 -0.21 -25.59
N PHE A 311 -1.32 0.50 -24.48
CA PHE A 311 -0.51 1.67 -24.14
C PHE A 311 0.97 1.29 -23.96
N GLY A 312 1.24 0.24 -23.19
CA GLY A 312 2.60 -0.25 -22.93
C GLY A 312 3.35 -0.67 -24.19
N ALA A 313 2.66 -1.24 -25.18
CA ALA A 313 3.24 -1.61 -26.47
C ALA A 313 3.72 -0.40 -27.29
N LYS A 314 3.18 0.80 -27.04
CA LYS A 314 3.56 2.04 -27.74
C LYS A 314 4.69 2.82 -27.04
N ILE A 315 5.11 2.39 -25.85
CA ILE A 315 6.19 3.04 -25.09
C ILE A 315 7.54 2.61 -25.67
N ILE A 316 8.44 3.57 -25.84
CA ILE A 316 9.84 3.29 -26.19
C ILE A 316 10.50 2.67 -24.96
N LYS A 317 10.85 1.38 -25.05
CA LYS A 317 11.50 0.64 -23.97
C LYS A 317 12.98 1.01 -23.89
N ASP A 318 13.47 1.21 -22.68
CA ASP A 318 14.89 1.35 -22.35
C ASP A 318 15.32 0.26 -21.35
N GLU A 319 16.59 0.27 -20.94
CA GLU A 319 17.15 -0.71 -19.98
C GLU A 319 16.39 -0.74 -18.63
N ASN A 320 15.67 0.32 -18.28
CA ASN A 320 14.91 0.42 -17.03
C ASN A 320 13.42 0.08 -17.22
N LEU A 321 12.99 -0.18 -18.45
CA LEU A 321 11.60 -0.41 -18.86
C LEU A 321 11.51 -1.53 -19.92
N GLU A 322 12.32 -2.58 -19.74
CA GLU A 322 12.41 -3.72 -20.68
C GLU A 322 11.14 -4.59 -20.68
N GLN A 323 10.44 -4.62 -19.55
CA GLN A 323 9.24 -5.45 -19.34
C GLN A 323 7.96 -4.72 -19.73
N ASP A 324 6.88 -5.49 -19.93
CA ASP A 324 5.55 -4.92 -20.12
C ASP A 324 5.18 -3.99 -18.96
N LEU A 325 4.44 -2.94 -19.28
CA LEU A 325 4.09 -1.91 -18.31
C LEU A 325 3.20 -2.50 -17.21
N ASP A 326 3.72 -2.52 -15.99
CA ASP A 326 3.02 -3.03 -14.83
C ASP A 326 1.82 -2.14 -14.44
N ALA A 327 0.61 -2.71 -14.48
CA ALA A 327 -0.63 -2.05 -14.11
C ALA A 327 -0.62 -1.49 -12.67
N ARG A 328 0.16 -2.08 -11.74
CA ARG A 328 0.27 -1.61 -10.34
C ARG A 328 0.81 -0.18 -10.26
N ARG A 329 1.55 0.29 -11.26
CA ARG A 329 2.04 1.68 -11.37
C ARG A 329 0.91 2.71 -11.39
N PHE A 330 -0.29 2.33 -11.85
CA PHE A 330 -1.45 3.22 -11.92
C PHE A 330 -2.32 3.17 -10.67
N ARG A 331 -2.03 2.23 -9.74
CA ARG A 331 -2.68 2.10 -8.44
C ARG A 331 -4.22 2.06 -8.51
N ALA A 332 -4.75 1.27 -9.44
CA ALA A 332 -6.18 0.99 -9.50
C ALA A 332 -6.62 0.09 -8.37
N ASN A 333 -7.88 0.24 -7.95
CA ASN A 333 -8.55 -0.63 -6.98
C ASN A 333 -9.18 -1.82 -7.70
N ILE A 334 -9.80 -1.57 -8.87
CA ILE A 334 -10.46 -2.59 -9.67
C ILE A 334 -9.72 -2.68 -11.01
N ILE A 335 -9.27 -3.88 -11.38
CA ILE A 335 -8.66 -4.13 -12.67
C ILE A 335 -9.52 -5.17 -13.39
N VAL A 336 -10.05 -4.80 -14.55
CA VAL A 336 -10.83 -5.69 -15.42
C VAL A 336 -9.96 -6.24 -16.54
N ASP A 337 -10.29 -7.44 -17.00
CA ASP A 337 -9.67 -8.06 -18.17
C ASP A 337 -10.68 -8.97 -18.88
N GLY A 338 -10.40 -9.29 -20.14
CA GLY A 338 -11.30 -10.08 -20.98
C GLY A 338 -10.72 -10.26 -22.38
N PRO A 339 -11.33 -11.15 -23.20
CA PRO A 339 -10.92 -11.32 -24.60
C PRO A 339 -11.12 -10.02 -25.38
N GLU A 340 -10.17 -9.70 -26.26
CA GLU A 340 -10.12 -8.41 -26.98
C GLU A 340 -11.40 -8.12 -27.79
N GLU A 341 -12.07 -9.15 -28.31
CA GLU A 341 -13.35 -9.04 -29.02
C GLU A 341 -14.46 -8.37 -28.18
N ASN A 342 -14.50 -8.65 -26.87
CA ASN A 342 -15.50 -8.12 -25.94
C ASN A 342 -14.92 -7.11 -24.94
N ASN A 343 -13.61 -6.87 -25.00
CA ASN A 343 -12.88 -5.96 -24.14
C ASN A 343 -11.81 -5.16 -24.92
N PRO A 344 -12.22 -4.39 -25.95
CA PRO A 344 -11.27 -3.62 -26.73
C PRO A 344 -10.55 -2.62 -25.81
N PRO A 345 -9.27 -2.29 -26.08
CA PRO A 345 -8.56 -1.29 -25.32
C PRO A 345 -9.32 0.04 -25.27
N TYR A 346 -9.30 0.66 -24.09
CA TYR A 346 -9.96 1.92 -23.75
C TYR A 346 -11.50 1.87 -23.79
N ASP A 347 -12.13 0.70 -23.89
CA ASP A 347 -13.60 0.56 -23.83
C ASP A 347 -14.19 1.21 -22.58
N GLU A 348 -13.48 1.09 -21.45
CA GLU A 348 -13.88 1.62 -20.15
C GLU A 348 -14.09 3.12 -20.15
N GLU A 349 -13.48 3.85 -21.09
CA GLU A 349 -13.59 5.32 -21.18
C GLU A 349 -14.94 5.79 -21.71
N THR A 350 -15.75 4.88 -22.22
CA THR A 350 -17.11 5.17 -22.68
C THR A 350 -18.17 4.84 -21.63
N TRP A 351 -17.83 4.16 -20.54
CA TRP A 351 -18.82 3.72 -19.56
C TRP A 351 -19.27 4.88 -18.69
N LYS A 352 -20.58 5.05 -18.50
CA LYS A 352 -21.18 6.00 -17.55
C LYS A 352 -21.69 5.32 -16.30
N LYS A 353 -22.27 4.13 -16.47
CA LYS A 353 -22.74 3.26 -15.39
C LYS A 353 -22.27 1.84 -15.65
N VAL A 354 -21.72 1.22 -14.63
CA VAL A 354 -21.22 -0.16 -14.71
C VAL A 354 -21.70 -0.94 -13.50
N SER A 355 -22.13 -2.17 -13.74
CA SER A 355 -22.55 -3.15 -12.75
C SER A 355 -21.59 -4.33 -12.78
N PHE A 356 -21.15 -4.77 -11.62
CA PHE A 356 -20.44 -6.04 -11.48
C PHE A 356 -21.40 -7.09 -10.93
N THR A 357 -21.53 -8.22 -11.64
CA THR A 357 -22.47 -9.29 -11.31
C THR A 357 -21.75 -10.62 -11.07
N SER A 358 -22.14 -11.37 -10.04
CA SER A 358 -21.60 -12.71 -9.79
C SER A 358 -22.54 -13.80 -10.33
N SER A 359 -21.99 -14.79 -11.03
CA SER A 359 -22.74 -15.92 -11.59
C SER A 359 -22.95 -17.08 -10.60
N GLU A 360 -22.16 -17.16 -9.53
CA GLU A 360 -22.16 -18.28 -8.58
C GLU A 360 -22.39 -17.77 -7.16
N ALA A 361 -23.63 -17.93 -6.66
CA ALA A 361 -24.01 -17.50 -5.32
C ALA A 361 -24.02 -18.69 -4.34
N GLU A 362 -22.85 -19.10 -3.86
CA GLU A 362 -22.76 -19.84 -2.59
C GLU A 362 -22.39 -18.87 -1.46
N GLY A 363 -23.30 -17.97 -1.08
CA GLY A 363 -23.07 -17.06 0.05
C GLY A 363 -24.09 -15.94 0.26
N LYS A 364 -24.05 -15.33 1.45
CA LYS A 364 -24.88 -14.19 1.91
C LYS A 364 -24.43 -12.81 1.36
N GLN A 365 -23.53 -12.76 0.38
CA GLN A 365 -22.99 -11.50 -0.18
C GLN A 365 -23.85 -10.96 -1.33
N SER A 366 -23.81 -9.64 -1.58
CA SER A 366 -24.62 -8.98 -2.61
C SER A 366 -24.29 -9.50 -4.01
N LYS A 367 -25.30 -9.88 -4.79
CA LYS A 367 -25.13 -10.45 -6.14
C LYS A 367 -24.67 -9.44 -7.20
N LYS A 368 -24.82 -8.15 -6.90
CA LYS A 368 -24.60 -7.04 -7.82
C LYS A 368 -23.98 -5.87 -7.06
N ALA A 369 -23.06 -5.17 -7.69
CA ALA A 369 -22.50 -3.91 -7.20
C ALA A 369 -22.48 -2.89 -8.34
N ASP A 370 -23.11 -1.74 -8.12
CA ASP A 370 -23.31 -0.71 -9.13
C ASP A 370 -22.38 0.49 -8.90
N PHE A 371 -21.90 1.07 -9.99
CA PHE A 371 -20.96 2.19 -9.95
C PHE A 371 -21.30 3.23 -11.01
N HIS A 372 -21.23 4.50 -10.60
CA HIS A 372 -21.17 5.63 -11.51
C HIS A 372 -19.71 5.85 -11.92
N VAL A 373 -19.47 5.83 -13.22
CA VAL A 373 -18.17 6.14 -13.80
C VAL A 373 -18.07 7.66 -13.93
N SER A 374 -17.26 8.28 -13.10
CA SER A 374 -17.27 9.73 -12.88
C SER A 374 -16.53 10.47 -13.99
N CYS A 375 -15.23 10.18 -14.15
CA CYS A 375 -14.41 10.80 -15.19
C CYS A 375 -13.18 9.96 -15.53
N ARG A 376 -12.47 10.33 -16.60
CA ARG A 376 -11.15 9.79 -16.89
C ARG A 376 -10.17 10.15 -15.79
N THR A 377 -9.22 9.26 -15.53
CA THR A 377 -8.17 9.49 -14.54
C THR A 377 -6.98 10.19 -15.18
N VAL A 378 -6.87 11.48 -14.91
CA VAL A 378 -5.72 12.29 -15.27
C VAL A 378 -4.48 11.78 -14.53
N ARG A 379 -3.41 11.46 -15.28
CA ARG A 379 -2.19 10.89 -14.73
C ARG A 379 -1.15 11.95 -14.42
N CYS A 380 -0.47 11.75 -13.29
CA CYS A 380 0.70 12.52 -12.89
C CYS A 380 1.97 11.69 -13.10
N LYS A 381 3.12 12.17 -12.59
CA LYS A 381 4.42 11.46 -12.66
C LYS A 381 4.55 10.23 -11.74
N MET A 382 3.48 9.86 -11.01
CA MET A 382 3.52 8.74 -10.07
C MET A 382 3.77 7.37 -10.76
N PRO A 383 3.17 7.06 -11.93
CA PRO A 383 3.41 5.79 -12.62
C PRO A 383 4.85 5.54 -13.06
N ASN A 384 5.71 6.57 -13.04
CA ASN A 384 7.15 6.42 -13.30
C ASN A 384 7.86 5.56 -12.25
N VAL A 385 7.26 5.39 -11.06
CA VAL A 385 7.85 4.60 -9.96
C VAL A 385 7.56 3.11 -10.15
N ASN A 386 8.64 2.32 -10.21
CA ASN A 386 8.57 0.86 -10.17
C ASN A 386 8.07 0.42 -8.79
N GLN A 387 6.99 -0.38 -8.76
CA GLN A 387 6.33 -0.76 -7.51
C GLN A 387 7.06 -1.85 -6.71
N ASP A 388 8.10 -2.49 -7.28
CA ASP A 388 8.92 -3.47 -6.58
C ASP A 388 10.26 -2.89 -6.12
N SER A 389 10.94 -2.12 -6.97
CA SER A 389 12.27 -1.56 -6.64
C SER A 389 12.22 -0.16 -6.03
N GLY A 390 11.12 0.58 -6.18
CA GLY A 390 11.05 2.00 -5.82
C GLY A 390 11.85 2.90 -6.77
N PHE A 391 12.49 2.36 -7.81
CA PHE A 391 13.18 3.17 -8.81
C PHE A 391 12.17 4.05 -9.57
N ARG A 392 12.45 5.35 -9.63
CA ARG A 392 11.64 6.30 -10.39
C ARG A 392 12.31 6.59 -11.73
N HIS A 393 11.68 6.12 -12.80
CA HIS A 393 12.13 6.46 -14.13
C HIS A 393 11.97 7.98 -14.39
N PRO A 394 12.98 8.66 -14.95
CA PRO A 394 12.97 10.12 -15.05
C PRO A 394 11.86 10.67 -15.96
N VAL A 395 11.48 9.91 -17.00
CA VAL A 395 10.62 10.40 -18.09
C VAL A 395 9.36 9.55 -18.29
N GLU A 396 9.50 8.25 -18.52
CA GLU A 396 8.41 7.30 -18.76
C GLU A 396 7.74 6.74 -17.49
N PRO A 397 6.45 6.36 -17.56
CA PRO A 397 5.56 6.47 -18.71
C PRO A 397 4.87 7.85 -18.85
N ASP A 398 5.17 8.83 -17.98
CA ASP A 398 4.53 10.16 -17.99
C ASP A 398 4.64 10.89 -19.35
N ARG A 399 5.79 10.84 -20.02
CA ARG A 399 5.97 11.44 -21.35
C ARG A 399 5.06 10.78 -22.38
N SER A 400 5.08 9.44 -22.48
CA SER A 400 4.22 8.71 -23.42
C SER A 400 2.73 8.90 -23.11
N LEU A 401 2.35 8.96 -21.83
CA LEU A 401 0.98 9.27 -21.42
C LEU A 401 0.54 10.64 -21.95
N ARG A 402 1.34 11.70 -21.77
CA ARG A 402 0.96 13.03 -22.27
C ARG A 402 0.96 13.12 -23.79
N LYS A 403 1.86 12.39 -24.47
CA LYS A 403 1.95 12.42 -25.94
C LYS A 403 0.83 11.62 -26.61
N LEU A 404 0.52 10.44 -26.09
CA LEU A 404 -0.36 9.47 -26.74
C LEU A 404 -1.77 9.44 -26.15
N ARG A 405 -1.95 9.98 -24.95
CA ARG A 405 -3.21 9.88 -24.19
C ARG A 405 -3.76 11.23 -23.72
N ASP A 406 -3.46 12.32 -24.42
CA ASP A 406 -4.16 13.62 -24.24
C ASP A 406 -5.55 13.56 -24.89
N VAL A 407 -6.45 12.78 -24.30
CA VAL A 407 -7.77 12.43 -24.86
C VAL A 407 -8.95 13.15 -24.20
N ASP A 408 -8.71 13.94 -23.14
CA ASP A 408 -9.78 14.61 -22.40
C ASP A 408 -9.68 16.13 -22.57
N GLU A 409 -10.68 16.72 -23.24
CA GLU A 409 -10.74 18.17 -23.48
C GLU A 409 -10.74 19.00 -22.19
N GLY A 410 -11.24 18.42 -21.10
CA GLY A 410 -11.25 19.05 -19.77
C GLY A 410 -9.89 19.07 -19.08
N ALA A 411 -8.93 18.29 -19.59
CA ALA A 411 -7.60 18.13 -19.02
C ALA A 411 -6.49 18.19 -20.09
N ARG A 412 -6.59 19.14 -21.03
CA ARG A 412 -5.61 19.34 -22.10
C ARG A 412 -4.15 19.27 -21.61
N LEU A 413 -3.29 18.68 -22.43
CA LEU A 413 -1.86 18.45 -22.18
C LEU A 413 -1.56 17.44 -21.04
N LYS A 414 -2.58 16.80 -20.47
CA LYS A 414 -2.42 15.77 -19.45
C LYS A 414 -2.84 14.42 -20.02
N GLY A 415 -2.04 13.39 -19.77
CA GLY A 415 -2.37 12.02 -20.19
C GLY A 415 -3.45 11.41 -19.31
N CYS A 416 -4.45 10.78 -19.92
CA CYS A 416 -5.51 10.03 -19.25
C CYS A 416 -5.36 8.52 -19.49
N LEU A 417 -5.58 7.73 -18.44
CA LEU A 417 -5.70 6.28 -18.56
C LEU A 417 -6.56 5.80 -17.41
N GLY A 418 -7.49 4.87 -17.58
CA GLY A 418 -8.37 4.39 -16.51
C GLY A 418 -9.40 5.40 -16.02
N MET A 419 -10.34 4.95 -15.19
CA MET A 419 -11.57 5.68 -14.86
C MET A 419 -11.78 5.81 -13.35
N GLN A 420 -12.31 6.95 -12.92
CA GLN A 420 -12.68 7.18 -11.53
C GLN A 420 -14.11 6.70 -11.29
N LEU A 421 -14.35 5.96 -10.21
CA LEU A 421 -15.63 5.36 -9.88
C LEU A 421 -16.18 5.91 -8.56
N THR A 422 -17.52 6.02 -8.51
CA THR A 422 -18.29 6.29 -7.31
C THR A 422 -19.30 5.15 -7.12
N PRO A 423 -19.35 4.49 -5.95
CA PRO A 423 -20.29 3.40 -5.72
C PRO A 423 -21.72 3.91 -5.65
N LEU A 424 -22.64 3.13 -6.19
CA LEU A 424 -24.08 3.31 -6.09
C LEU A 424 -24.67 2.17 -5.24
N PHE A 425 -25.71 2.49 -4.48
CA PHE A 425 -26.38 1.53 -3.60
C PHE A 425 -27.87 1.50 -3.91
N ASP A 426 -28.44 0.29 -3.99
CA ASP A 426 -29.84 0.09 -4.32
C ASP A 426 -30.79 0.68 -3.26
N ASP A 427 -32.00 1.06 -3.68
CA ASP A 427 -33.02 1.65 -2.80
C ASP A 427 -33.47 0.71 -1.67
N ASP A 428 -33.38 -0.61 -1.86
CA ASP A 428 -33.72 -1.58 -0.82
C ASP A 428 -32.72 -1.57 0.35
N ASP A 429 -31.44 -1.27 0.07
CA ASP A 429 -30.42 -1.07 1.11
C ASP A 429 -30.59 0.28 1.83
N LYS A 430 -31.22 1.27 1.17
CA LYS A 430 -31.57 2.56 1.80
C LYS A 430 -32.59 2.39 2.93
N LYS A 431 -33.51 1.41 2.84
CA LYS A 431 -34.43 1.06 3.94
C LYS A 431 -33.73 0.38 5.13
N LYS A 432 -32.52 -0.16 4.93
CA LYS A 432 -31.70 -0.81 5.96
C LYS A 432 -30.49 0.02 6.40
N LYS A 433 -30.41 1.35 6.20
CA LYS A 433 -29.33 2.24 6.71
C LYS A 433 -27.86 1.83 6.40
N LYS A 434 -27.59 0.72 5.75
CA LYS A 434 -26.24 0.24 5.48
C LYS A 434 -25.97 0.37 3.98
N LEU A 435 -25.29 1.46 3.62
CA LEU A 435 -24.75 1.66 2.29
C LEU A 435 -23.53 0.75 2.12
N GLU A 436 -23.77 -0.53 1.83
CA GLU A 436 -22.71 -1.52 1.64
C GLU A 436 -23.06 -2.48 0.49
N SER A 437 -22.07 -2.76 -0.35
CA SER A 437 -22.14 -3.81 -1.38
C SER A 437 -20.82 -4.59 -1.40
N TRP A 438 -20.68 -5.58 -2.28
CA TRP A 438 -19.51 -6.44 -2.36
C TRP A 438 -19.03 -6.59 -3.79
N VAL A 439 -17.70 -6.59 -3.96
CA VAL A 439 -17.05 -6.95 -5.21
C VAL A 439 -16.08 -8.11 -5.00
N GLU A 440 -16.01 -9.00 -5.98
CA GLU A 440 -15.11 -10.15 -5.98
C GLU A 440 -14.43 -10.34 -7.34
N VAL A 441 -13.24 -10.92 -7.32
CA VAL A 441 -12.52 -11.33 -8.53
C VAL A 441 -13.34 -12.41 -9.23
N GLY A 442 -13.58 -12.23 -10.53
CA GLY A 442 -14.41 -13.12 -11.34
C GLY A 442 -15.80 -12.57 -11.67
N MET A 443 -16.29 -11.52 -10.98
CA MET A 443 -17.57 -10.89 -11.34
C MET A 443 -17.55 -10.40 -12.79
N GLY A 444 -18.62 -10.66 -13.52
CA GLY A 444 -18.85 -10.16 -14.87
C GLY A 444 -19.06 -8.66 -14.89
N VAL A 445 -18.64 -8.02 -15.98
CA VAL A 445 -18.85 -6.59 -16.21
C VAL A 445 -20.05 -6.37 -17.11
N GLU A 446 -21.04 -5.62 -16.62
CA GLU A 446 -22.22 -5.21 -17.36
C GLU A 446 -22.25 -3.68 -17.46
N VAL A 447 -22.21 -3.14 -18.68
CA VAL A 447 -22.21 -1.70 -18.91
C VAL A 447 -23.65 -1.25 -19.12
N GLY A 448 -24.20 -0.50 -18.16
CA GLY A 448 -25.59 -0.04 -18.18
C GLY A 448 -25.80 1.20 -19.05
N GLU A 449 -24.82 2.10 -19.11
CA GLU A 449 -24.91 3.34 -19.87
C GLU A 449 -23.54 3.70 -20.46
N ARG A 450 -23.53 4.22 -21.70
CA ARG A 450 -22.31 4.69 -22.37
C ARG A 450 -22.44 6.15 -22.80
N GLY A 451 -21.32 6.88 -22.79
CA GLY A 451 -21.27 8.28 -23.21
C GLY A 451 -19.86 8.88 -23.11
N ALA A 452 -19.74 10.16 -23.47
CA ALA A 452 -18.47 10.88 -23.41
C ALA A 452 -18.20 11.47 -22.01
N HIS A 453 -16.95 11.43 -21.55
CA HIS A 453 -16.52 12.14 -20.34
C HIS A 453 -15.78 13.43 -20.70
N ARG A 454 -15.92 14.42 -19.82
CA ARG A 454 -15.14 15.64 -19.82
C ARG A 454 -14.71 15.92 -18.39
N TYR A 455 -13.41 15.96 -18.16
CA TYR A 455 -12.85 16.23 -16.85
C TYR A 455 -13.14 17.66 -16.41
N ILE A 456 -13.55 17.84 -15.16
CA ILE A 456 -13.69 19.16 -14.54
C ILE A 456 -12.58 19.26 -13.51
N ASN A 457 -11.61 20.17 -13.75
CA ASN A 457 -10.48 20.35 -12.82
C ASN A 457 -10.98 20.55 -11.39
N GLN A 458 -10.32 19.90 -10.44
CA GLN A 458 -10.43 20.12 -8.99
C GLN A 458 -9.68 21.38 -8.55
#